data_AF-B2ILE1-F1
#
_entry.id   AF-B2ILE1-F1
#
_cell.length_a   1.000
_cell.length_b   1.000
_cell.length_c   1.000
_cell.angle_alpha   90.00
_cell.angle_beta   90.00
_cell.angle_gamma   90.00
#
_symmetry.space_group_name_H-M   'P 1'
#
loop_
_entity.id
_entity.type
_entity.pdbx_description
1 polymer ?
#
loop_
_entity_poly.entity_id
_entity_poly.type
_entity_poly.pdbx_seq_one_letter_code
_entity_poly.pdbx_strand_id
1 'polypeptide(L)'
;MKSVFERQNRYCPHPLLQSGPPNALKTGPSVQLRRRDVLLASVGSLVAYGIAGAAPSIETATSPDVARFMDISHSLTDRSKLDPRIGAALYAGIVNSAPERKAQLTKLHALMNTGRLTTSADLAKTAEKVDPALKDVIHDIMTGWYRGVADGKVVVYRSALMFDITKDAIYPKTYAAGGPFYWTTQPPEVAQPSGQPVLSPSSFVVEPT
;
A
#
# COMPACT_ATOMS: atom_id res chain seq x y z
N MET A 1 30.86 -11.90 -70.57
CA MET A 1 31.33 -10.87 -69.64
C MET A 1 31.28 -11.42 -68.22
N LYS A 2 32.44 -11.79 -67.67
CA LYS A 2 32.62 -12.27 -66.29
C LYS A 2 33.39 -11.18 -65.52
N SER A 3 32.91 -10.80 -64.35
CA SER A 3 33.67 -10.20 -63.24
C SER A 3 32.72 -10.18 -62.05
N VAL A 4 32.67 -11.20 -61.18
CA VAL A 4 33.56 -11.41 -60.01
C VAL A 4 33.87 -10.08 -59.34
N PHE A 5 33.11 -9.77 -58.29
CA PHE A 5 33.35 -8.65 -57.40
C PHE A 5 34.17 -9.16 -56.21
N GLU A 6 35.45 -8.79 -56.22
CA GLU A 6 36.48 -9.19 -55.28
C GLU A 6 36.29 -8.42 -53.96
N ARG A 7 36.00 -9.11 -52.86
CA ARG A 7 35.95 -8.51 -51.52
C ARG A 7 37.38 -8.30 -51.02
N GLN A 8 37.91 -7.09 -51.20
CA GLN A 8 39.14 -6.66 -50.53
C GLN A 8 38.93 -6.53 -49.02
N ASN A 9 39.64 -7.39 -48.29
CA ASN A 9 39.72 -7.44 -46.84
C ASN A 9 40.59 -6.27 -46.33
N ARG A 10 39.98 -5.13 -45.98
CA ARG A 10 40.70 -4.02 -45.34
C ARG A 10 40.78 -4.26 -43.83
N TYR A 11 41.95 -4.70 -43.39
CA TYR A 11 42.35 -4.73 -41.99
C TYR A 11 42.58 -3.28 -41.52
N CYS A 12 41.68 -2.77 -40.68
CA CYS A 12 41.91 -1.52 -39.94
C CYS A 12 42.36 -1.88 -38.52
N PRO A 13 43.53 -1.44 -38.05
CA PRO A 13 43.90 -1.61 -36.65
C PRO A 13 43.03 -0.69 -35.79
N HIS A 14 42.16 -1.26 -34.96
CA HIS A 14 41.43 -0.51 -33.94
C HIS A 14 42.40 0.01 -32.87
N PRO A 15 42.40 1.32 -32.54
CA PRO A 15 43.12 1.82 -31.39
C PRO A 15 42.49 1.27 -30.11
N LEU A 16 43.32 0.72 -29.21
CA LEU A 16 42.92 0.24 -27.90
C LEU A 16 42.32 1.38 -27.09
N LEU A 17 40.99 1.45 -27.02
CA LEU A 17 40.26 2.32 -26.11
C LEU A 17 40.51 1.83 -24.67
N GLN A 18 41.40 2.55 -23.99
CA GLN A 18 41.72 2.37 -22.58
C GLN A 18 40.48 2.75 -21.75
N SER A 19 39.80 1.75 -21.19
CA SER A 19 38.60 1.91 -20.35
C SER A 19 38.99 2.33 -18.92
N GLY A 20 39.10 3.64 -18.69
CA GLY A 20 39.10 4.22 -17.33
C GLY A 20 37.70 4.67 -16.94
N PRO A 21 37.19 4.37 -15.72
CA PRO A 21 35.90 4.86 -15.29
C PRO A 21 35.91 6.39 -15.07
N PRO A 22 34.87 7.12 -15.49
CA PRO A 22 34.78 8.56 -15.32
C PRO A 22 34.23 8.87 -13.92
N ASN A 23 35.05 8.66 -12.88
CA ASN A 23 34.89 9.26 -11.54
C ASN A 23 36.01 8.76 -10.61
N ALA A 24 37.23 9.26 -10.81
CA ALA A 24 38.29 9.14 -9.83
C ALA A 24 38.27 10.36 -8.91
N LEU A 25 37.42 10.32 -7.88
CA LEU A 25 37.58 11.19 -6.72
C LEU A 25 38.87 10.76 -5.99
N LYS A 26 39.91 11.61 -6.05
CA LYS A 26 41.08 11.49 -5.18
C LYS A 26 40.61 11.68 -3.73
N THR A 27 40.37 10.59 -3.02
CA THR A 27 40.16 10.60 -1.58
C THR A 27 41.53 10.54 -0.89
N GLY A 28 41.79 11.52 -0.02
CA GLY A 28 42.99 11.53 0.83
C GLY A 28 43.00 10.34 1.80
N PRO A 29 44.11 10.10 2.52
CA PRO A 29 44.26 8.93 3.37
C PRO A 29 43.22 8.98 4.51
N SER A 30 42.19 8.15 4.40
CA SER A 30 41.30 7.82 5.50
C SER A 30 42.06 6.86 6.41
N VAL A 31 42.23 7.25 7.67
CA VAL A 31 42.73 6.36 8.73
C VAL A 31 41.75 5.21 8.84
N GLN A 32 42.10 4.06 8.26
CA GLN A 32 41.27 2.87 8.32
C GLN A 32 41.44 2.21 9.68
N LEU A 33 40.60 2.59 10.63
CA LEU A 33 40.38 1.81 11.85
C LEU A 33 39.79 0.47 11.42
N ARG A 34 40.55 -0.61 11.61
CA ARG A 34 40.10 -1.94 11.19
C ARG A 34 39.08 -2.45 12.19
N ARG A 35 37.99 -3.06 11.68
CA ARG A 35 36.89 -3.65 12.47
C ARG A 35 37.35 -4.66 13.55
N ARG A 36 38.56 -5.21 13.42
CA ARG A 36 39.19 -6.09 14.43
C ARG A 36 39.60 -5.36 15.72
N ASP A 37 39.91 -4.07 15.63
CA ASP A 37 40.37 -3.29 16.79
C ASP A 37 39.18 -2.89 17.69
N VAL A 38 37.96 -2.89 17.15
CA VAL A 38 36.72 -2.61 17.91
C VAL A 38 36.19 -3.88 18.61
N LEU A 39 36.44 -5.08 18.07
CA LEU A 39 35.96 -6.34 18.65
C LEU A 39 36.80 -6.84 19.83
N LEU A 40 37.99 -6.29 20.06
CA LEU A 40 38.84 -6.63 21.22
C LEU A 40 38.66 -5.70 22.43
N ALA A 41 37.87 -4.63 22.30
CA ALA A 41 37.65 -3.65 23.36
C ALA A 41 36.39 -3.92 24.23
N SER A 42 35.60 -4.96 23.94
CA SER A 42 34.32 -5.21 24.64
C SER A 42 34.25 -6.52 25.44
N VAL A 43 35.39 -7.15 25.77
CA VAL A 43 35.41 -8.25 26.74
C VAL A 43 35.50 -7.66 28.15
N GLY A 44 34.36 -7.22 28.67
CA GLY A 44 34.27 -6.67 30.02
C GLY A 44 32.84 -6.37 30.44
N SER A 45 32.19 -7.37 31.04
CA SER A 45 31.00 -7.24 31.91
C SER A 45 29.64 -7.06 31.23
N LEU A 46 28.89 -8.16 31.10
CA LEU A 46 27.56 -8.32 31.74
C LEU A 46 27.08 -9.78 31.55
N VAL A 47 27.02 -10.50 32.66
CA VAL A 47 26.27 -11.73 32.84
C VAL A 47 24.78 -11.38 32.86
N ALA A 48 24.00 -11.93 31.92
CA ALA A 48 22.67 -12.51 32.12
C ALA A 48 21.87 -12.58 30.79
N TYR A 49 21.07 -13.64 30.69
CA TYR A 49 20.06 -13.95 29.67
C TYR A 49 20.51 -14.68 28.40
N GLY A 50 20.18 -15.98 28.40
CA GLY A 50 20.25 -16.88 27.27
C GLY A 50 19.40 -16.40 26.10
N ILE A 51 20.01 -16.51 24.92
CA ILE A 51 19.41 -16.20 23.63
C ILE A 51 18.63 -17.43 23.18
N ALA A 52 17.41 -17.59 23.68
CA ALA A 52 16.39 -18.32 22.93
C ALA A 52 15.78 -17.30 21.96
N GLY A 53 16.09 -17.45 20.68
CA GLY A 53 15.47 -16.70 19.59
C GLY A 53 14.00 -17.06 19.46
N ALA A 54 13.17 -16.51 20.33
CA ALA A 54 11.75 -16.33 20.11
C ALA A 54 11.54 -14.84 19.93
N ALA A 55 11.31 -14.40 18.69
CA ALA A 55 10.74 -13.08 18.47
C ALA A 55 9.44 -13.02 19.29
N PRO A 56 9.28 -12.07 20.22
CA PRO A 56 8.00 -11.93 20.90
C PRO A 56 6.98 -11.56 19.83
N SER A 57 6.09 -12.49 19.50
CA SER A 57 4.81 -12.15 18.89
C SER A 57 4.08 -11.29 19.91
N ILE A 58 4.25 -9.98 19.81
CA ILE A 58 3.43 -9.03 20.53
C ILE A 58 2.06 -9.14 19.86
N GLU A 59 1.21 -10.02 20.39
CA GLU A 59 -0.23 -9.87 20.27
C GLU A 59 -0.58 -8.60 21.04
N THR A 60 -0.43 -7.44 20.39
CA THR A 60 -1.04 -6.21 20.87
C THR A 60 -2.53 -6.49 20.94
N ALA A 61 -3.07 -6.53 22.15
CA ALA A 61 -4.51 -6.56 22.37
C ALA A 61 -5.14 -5.47 21.49
N THR A 62 -5.93 -5.89 20.50
CA THR A 62 -6.59 -4.96 19.59
C THR A 62 -7.54 -4.11 20.42
N SER A 63 -7.36 -2.79 20.38
CA SER A 63 -8.28 -1.86 21.04
C SER A 63 -9.73 -2.16 20.62
N PRO A 64 -10.72 -2.11 21.53
CA PRO A 64 -12.12 -2.33 21.19
C PRO A 64 -12.62 -1.38 20.10
N ASP A 65 -12.03 -0.18 20.01
CA ASP A 65 -12.35 0.78 18.96
C ASP A 65 -11.85 0.34 17.58
N VAL A 66 -10.68 -0.32 17.52
CA VAL A 66 -10.14 -0.87 16.26
C VAL A 66 -10.93 -2.10 15.85
N ALA A 67 -11.32 -2.97 16.79
CA ALA A 67 -12.18 -4.12 16.50
C ALA A 67 -13.51 -3.65 15.88
N ARG A 68 -14.14 -2.64 16.49
CA ARG A 68 -15.35 -2.00 15.96
C ARG A 68 -15.17 -1.46 14.54
N PHE A 69 -14.06 -0.77 14.28
CA PHE A 69 -13.73 -0.27 12.95
C PHE A 69 -13.59 -1.42 11.93
N MET A 70 -12.98 -2.53 12.33
CA MET A 70 -12.85 -3.72 11.47
C MET A 70 -14.21 -4.33 11.15
N ASP A 71 -15.11 -4.47 12.12
CA ASP A 71 -16.45 -5.02 11.90
C ASP A 71 -17.25 -4.18 10.89
N ILE A 72 -17.22 -2.85 11.05
CA ILE A 72 -17.82 -1.92 10.08
C ILE A 72 -17.15 -2.08 8.70
N SER A 73 -15.82 -2.16 8.66
CA SER A 73 -15.06 -2.26 7.42
C SER A 73 -15.39 -3.54 6.65
N HIS A 74 -15.50 -4.67 7.34
CA HIS A 74 -15.92 -5.95 6.76
C HIS A 74 -17.31 -5.85 6.14
N SER A 75 -18.26 -5.22 6.85
CA SER A 75 -19.62 -5.02 6.35
C SER A 75 -19.68 -4.07 5.15
N LEU A 76 -18.96 -2.94 5.17
CA LEU A 76 -19.02 -1.95 4.09
C LEU A 76 -18.28 -2.39 2.82
N THR A 77 -17.21 -3.18 2.96
CA THR A 77 -16.41 -3.65 1.81
C THR A 77 -16.90 -4.99 1.25
N ASP A 78 -17.84 -5.65 1.92
CA ASP A 78 -18.29 -7.02 1.63
C ASP A 78 -17.12 -8.02 1.51
N ARG A 79 -16.05 -7.81 2.29
CA ARG A 79 -14.85 -8.67 2.29
C ARG A 79 -14.74 -9.43 3.60
N SER A 80 -14.48 -10.73 3.50
CA SER A 80 -14.26 -11.59 4.67
C SER A 80 -12.86 -11.48 5.28
N LYS A 81 -11.89 -10.96 4.52
CA LYS A 81 -10.49 -10.84 4.94
C LYS A 81 -9.98 -9.42 4.71
N LEU A 82 -9.57 -8.78 5.80
CA LEU A 82 -8.94 -7.47 5.81
C LEU A 82 -7.73 -7.56 6.75
N ASP A 83 -6.63 -6.88 6.40
CA ASP A 83 -5.43 -6.89 7.24
C ASP A 83 -5.65 -6.00 8.48
N PRO A 84 -5.57 -6.56 9.71
CA PRO A 84 -5.83 -5.80 10.93
C PRO A 84 -4.80 -4.69 11.17
N ARG A 85 -3.57 -4.80 10.64
CA ARG A 85 -2.54 -3.76 10.78
C ARG A 85 -2.88 -2.55 9.91
N ILE A 86 -3.34 -2.80 8.68
CA ILE A 86 -3.84 -1.74 7.79
C ILE A 86 -5.07 -1.09 8.44
N GLY A 87 -6.00 -1.90 8.95
CA GLY A 87 -7.19 -1.40 9.62
C GLY A 87 -6.88 -0.51 10.82
N ALA A 88 -5.93 -0.89 11.68
CA ALA A 88 -5.49 -0.07 12.80
C ALA A 88 -4.88 1.27 12.36
N ALA A 89 -4.06 1.27 11.30
CA ALA A 89 -3.44 2.48 10.77
C ALA A 89 -4.46 3.41 10.09
N LEU A 90 -5.42 2.86 9.35
CA LEU A 90 -6.53 3.62 8.76
C LEU A 90 -7.42 4.24 9.86
N TYR A 91 -7.78 3.46 10.88
CA TYR A 91 -8.53 3.97 12.03
C TYR A 91 -7.81 5.15 12.71
N ALA A 92 -6.51 5.00 12.98
CA ALA A 92 -5.72 6.06 13.60
C ALA A 92 -5.69 7.33 12.74
N GLY A 93 -5.51 7.19 11.41
CA GLY A 93 -5.55 8.31 10.49
C GLY A 93 -6.91 9.01 10.46
N ILE A 94 -8.00 8.26 10.35
CA ILE A 94 -9.37 8.80 10.31
C ILE A 94 -9.72 9.56 11.60
N VAL A 95 -9.34 9.02 12.77
CA VAL A 95 -9.58 9.71 14.05
C VAL A 95 -8.65 10.91 14.23
N ASN A 96 -7.42 10.86 13.71
CA ASN A 96 -6.49 11.98 13.74
C ASN A 96 -6.98 13.17 12.90
N SER A 97 -7.57 12.91 11.72
CA SER A 97 -8.07 13.99 10.86
C SER A 97 -9.27 14.73 11.47
N ALA A 98 -10.10 14.03 12.23
CA ALA A 98 -11.33 14.55 12.82
C ALA A 98 -11.69 13.77 14.10
N PRO A 99 -11.46 14.32 15.31
CA PRO A 99 -11.70 13.60 16.57
C PRO A 99 -13.16 13.12 16.76
N GLU A 100 -14.13 13.81 16.18
CA GLU A 100 -15.55 13.43 16.15
C GLU A 100 -15.81 12.09 15.46
N ARG A 101 -14.90 11.64 14.58
CA ARG A 101 -15.00 10.35 13.88
C ARG A 101 -15.07 9.18 14.84
N LYS A 102 -14.45 9.28 16.02
CA LYS A 102 -14.54 8.24 17.05
C LYS A 102 -15.99 8.02 17.53
N ALA A 103 -16.72 9.11 17.78
CA ALA A 103 -18.12 9.04 18.18
C ALA A 103 -19.01 8.54 17.04
N GLN A 104 -18.75 8.99 15.81
CA GLN A 104 -19.48 8.57 14.61
C GLN A 104 -19.28 7.07 14.30
N LEU A 105 -18.06 6.54 14.41
CA LEU A 105 -17.78 5.11 14.28
C LEU A 105 -18.53 4.29 15.33
N THR A 106 -18.63 4.80 16.56
CA THR A 106 -19.40 4.15 17.64
C THR A 106 -20.89 4.11 17.30
N LYS A 107 -21.44 5.23 16.82
CA LYS A 107 -22.83 5.33 16.37
C LYS A 107 -23.11 4.42 15.16
N LEU A 108 -22.20 4.37 14.19
CA LEU A 108 -22.32 3.55 12.99
C LEU A 108 -22.34 2.06 13.33
N HIS A 109 -21.46 1.61 14.23
CA HIS A 109 -21.45 0.23 14.70
C HIS A 109 -22.72 -0.13 15.48
N ALA A 110 -23.21 0.77 16.34
CA ALA A 110 -24.47 0.54 17.05
C ALA A 110 -25.63 0.37 16.06
N LEU A 111 -25.65 1.16 14.99
CA LEU A 111 -26.63 1.09 13.91
C LEU A 111 -26.55 -0.27 13.17
N MET A 112 -25.34 -0.70 12.83
CA MET A 112 -25.08 -2.02 12.23
C MET A 112 -25.65 -3.17 13.08
N ASN A 113 -25.55 -3.07 14.41
CA ASN A 113 -26.01 -4.11 15.33
C ASN A 113 -27.51 -4.08 15.64
N THR A 114 -28.29 -3.18 15.03
CA THR A 114 -29.77 -3.15 15.23
C THR A 114 -30.52 -4.32 14.56
N GLY A 115 -29.80 -5.23 13.88
CA GLY A 115 -30.33 -6.53 13.42
C GLY A 115 -31.24 -6.50 12.20
N ARG A 116 -31.44 -5.33 11.57
CA ARG A 116 -32.28 -5.16 10.37
C ARG A 116 -31.53 -4.93 9.08
N LEU A 117 -30.19 -4.87 9.14
CA LEU A 117 -29.35 -4.53 8.00
C LEU A 117 -28.72 -5.80 7.44
N THR A 118 -29.16 -6.18 6.24
CA THR A 118 -28.73 -7.41 5.57
C THR A 118 -27.60 -7.19 4.56
N THR A 119 -27.45 -5.97 4.05
CA THR A 119 -26.46 -5.64 3.03
C THR A 119 -25.65 -4.39 3.40
N SER A 120 -24.46 -4.26 2.81
CA SER A 120 -23.62 -3.06 2.86
C SER A 120 -24.39 -1.81 2.41
N ALA A 121 -25.23 -1.95 1.37
CA ALA A 121 -26.08 -0.90 0.85
C ALA A 121 -27.15 -0.45 1.88
N ASP A 122 -27.79 -1.40 2.57
CA ASP A 122 -28.79 -1.08 3.60
C ASP A 122 -28.17 -0.30 4.75
N LEU A 123 -26.97 -0.71 5.18
CA LEU A 123 -26.22 0.00 6.22
C LEU A 123 -25.98 1.44 5.81
N ALA A 124 -25.35 1.64 4.64
CA ALA A 124 -24.97 2.96 4.17
C ALA A 124 -26.18 3.90 4.01
N LYS A 125 -27.26 3.40 3.41
CA LYS A 125 -28.51 4.15 3.21
C LYS A 125 -29.19 4.50 4.53
N THR A 126 -29.18 3.59 5.50
CA THR A 126 -29.80 3.84 6.81
C THR A 126 -28.95 4.81 7.63
N ALA A 127 -27.62 4.70 7.57
CA ALA A 127 -26.70 5.61 8.22
C ALA A 127 -26.89 7.06 7.75
N GLU A 128 -26.93 7.29 6.43
CA GLU A 128 -27.16 8.62 5.86
C GLU A 128 -28.53 9.22 6.27
N LYS A 129 -29.58 8.38 6.35
CA LYS A 129 -30.91 8.81 6.80
C LYS A 129 -30.96 9.19 8.28
N VAL A 130 -30.25 8.45 9.14
CA VAL A 130 -30.24 8.69 10.58
C VAL A 130 -29.42 9.92 10.92
N ASP A 131 -28.30 10.11 10.22
CA ASP A 131 -27.39 11.22 10.44
C ASP A 131 -26.53 11.46 9.18
N PRO A 132 -26.71 12.60 8.49
CA PRO A 132 -25.92 12.92 7.31
C PRO A 132 -24.41 12.89 7.57
N ALA A 133 -23.93 13.15 8.79
CA ALA A 133 -22.50 13.11 9.10
C ALA A 133 -21.92 11.68 9.08
N LEU A 134 -22.75 10.64 9.18
CA LEU A 134 -22.31 9.25 9.06
C LEU A 134 -21.91 8.89 7.62
N LYS A 135 -22.46 9.59 6.64
CA LYS A 135 -22.03 9.48 5.25
C LYS A 135 -20.54 9.80 5.10
N ASP A 136 -20.06 10.84 5.78
CA ASP A 136 -18.68 11.29 5.65
C ASP A 136 -17.71 10.26 6.24
N VAL A 137 -18.03 9.68 7.41
CA VAL A 137 -17.18 8.60 7.97
C VAL A 137 -17.22 7.33 7.12
N ILE A 138 -18.37 7.00 6.49
CA ILE A 138 -18.43 5.89 5.54
C ILE A 138 -17.53 6.18 4.33
N HIS A 139 -17.54 7.40 3.80
CA HIS A 139 -16.64 7.80 2.72
C HIS A 139 -15.17 7.74 3.14
N ASP A 140 -14.83 8.15 4.36
CA ASP A 140 -13.46 8.05 4.87
C ASP A 140 -12.99 6.60 4.98
N ILE A 141 -13.85 5.70 5.48
CA ILE A 141 -13.57 4.25 5.56
C ILE A 141 -13.34 3.67 4.15
N MET A 142 -14.28 3.93 3.23
CA MET A 142 -14.20 3.40 1.86
C MET A 142 -12.99 3.96 1.11
N THR A 143 -12.72 5.26 1.26
CA THR A 143 -11.52 5.90 0.72
C THR A 143 -10.25 5.28 1.30
N GLY A 144 -10.22 5.07 2.62
CA GLY A 144 -9.10 4.42 3.30
C GLY A 144 -8.78 3.05 2.75
N TRP A 145 -9.77 2.19 2.59
CA TRP A 145 -9.56 0.84 2.09
C TRP A 145 -9.24 0.78 0.60
N TYR A 146 -10.00 1.51 -0.23
CA TYR A 146 -9.84 1.41 -1.68
C TYR A 146 -8.62 2.18 -2.20
N ARG A 147 -8.30 3.33 -1.63
CA ARG A 147 -7.16 4.16 -2.04
C ARG A 147 -5.93 3.99 -1.15
N GLY A 148 -6.09 3.43 0.04
CA GLY A 148 -4.99 3.24 0.99
C GLY A 148 -4.52 4.53 1.67
N VAL A 149 -5.40 5.53 1.79
CA VAL A 149 -5.07 6.86 2.33
C VAL A 149 -5.97 7.25 3.51
N ALA A 150 -5.40 7.88 4.54
CA ALA A 150 -6.13 8.47 5.65
C ALA A 150 -5.42 9.75 6.08
N ASP A 151 -6.16 10.79 6.51
CA ASP A 151 -5.58 12.08 6.91
C ASP A 151 -4.65 12.69 5.82
N GLY A 152 -5.03 12.57 4.55
CA GLY A 152 -4.23 13.03 3.41
C GLY A 152 -2.90 12.28 3.21
N LYS A 153 -2.63 11.21 3.97
CA LYS A 153 -1.37 10.45 3.95
C LYS A 153 -1.59 9.04 3.44
N VAL A 154 -0.58 8.49 2.77
CA VAL A 154 -0.58 7.10 2.33
C VAL A 154 -0.31 6.19 3.53
N VAL A 155 -1.29 5.34 3.83
CA VAL A 155 -1.19 4.27 4.84
C VAL A 155 -0.68 2.99 4.21
N VAL A 156 -1.24 2.64 3.05
CA VAL A 156 -0.84 1.46 2.27
C VAL A 156 -0.96 1.77 0.79
N TYR A 157 -0.06 1.23 -0.03
CA TYR A 157 -0.14 1.39 -1.47
C TYR A 157 -0.50 0.07 -2.15
N ARG A 158 0.38 -0.93 -2.06
CA ARG A 158 0.23 -2.20 -2.80
C ARG A 158 -1.06 -2.95 -2.49
N SER A 159 -1.49 -2.95 -1.23
CA SER A 159 -2.66 -3.71 -0.77
C SER A 159 -3.94 -2.88 -0.72
N ALA A 160 -3.99 -1.71 -1.38
CA ALA A 160 -5.22 -0.93 -1.50
C ALA A 160 -6.24 -1.70 -2.36
N LEU A 161 -7.50 -1.77 -1.91
CA LEU A 161 -8.50 -2.68 -2.48
C LEU A 161 -8.84 -2.39 -3.95
N MET A 162 -8.62 -1.17 -4.44
CA MET A 162 -8.85 -0.85 -5.85
C MET A 162 -7.95 -1.67 -6.79
N PHE A 163 -6.74 -2.04 -6.34
CA PHE A 163 -5.82 -2.85 -7.13
C PHE A 163 -6.21 -4.32 -7.18
N ASP A 164 -6.94 -4.83 -6.18
CA ASP A 164 -7.43 -6.20 -6.20
C ASP A 164 -8.46 -6.43 -7.31
N ILE A 165 -9.23 -5.40 -7.65
CA ILE A 165 -10.31 -5.46 -8.66
C ILE A 165 -9.73 -5.57 -10.07
N THR A 166 -8.56 -4.98 -10.32
CA THR A 166 -7.96 -4.88 -11.65
C THR A 166 -6.72 -5.77 -11.82
N LYS A 167 -6.39 -6.59 -10.82
CA LYS A 167 -5.13 -7.36 -10.76
C LYS A 167 -4.93 -8.38 -11.90
N ASP A 168 -5.98 -8.73 -12.61
CA ASP A 168 -5.98 -9.62 -13.77
C ASP A 168 -5.62 -8.93 -15.09
N ALA A 169 -5.69 -7.59 -15.13
CA ALA A 169 -5.37 -6.79 -16.32
C ALA A 169 -4.27 -5.73 -16.06
N ILE A 170 -4.27 -5.10 -14.89
CA ILE A 170 -3.43 -3.95 -14.57
C ILE A 170 -2.75 -4.16 -13.21
N TYR A 171 -1.43 -3.99 -13.19
CA TYR A 171 -0.64 -4.03 -11.97
C TYR A 171 -0.46 -2.61 -11.39
N PRO A 172 -0.33 -2.49 -10.06
CA PRO A 172 -0.01 -1.21 -9.43
C PRO A 172 1.24 -0.58 -10.05
N LYS A 173 1.22 0.75 -10.23
CA LYS A 173 2.39 1.48 -10.73
C LYS A 173 3.60 1.18 -9.83
N THR A 174 4.80 1.14 -10.42
CA THR A 174 6.08 0.74 -9.79
C THR A 174 6.24 -0.76 -9.47
N TYR A 175 5.23 -1.60 -9.72
CA TYR A 175 5.32 -3.06 -9.58
C TYR A 175 5.32 -3.76 -10.95
N ALA A 176 6.46 -4.34 -11.35
CA ALA A 176 6.61 -5.09 -12.59
C ALA A 176 6.21 -6.57 -12.43
N ALA A 177 4.93 -6.84 -12.13
CA ALA A 177 4.45 -8.20 -11.89
C ALA A 177 4.01 -8.96 -13.16
N GLY A 178 3.68 -8.26 -14.25
CA GLY A 178 3.19 -8.87 -15.49
C GLY A 178 4.25 -9.47 -16.42
N GLY A 179 5.54 -9.30 -16.09
CA GLY A 179 6.63 -9.57 -17.04
C GLY A 179 6.69 -8.54 -18.18
N PRO A 180 7.73 -8.60 -19.03
CA PRO A 180 7.85 -7.71 -20.18
C PRO A 180 6.68 -7.87 -21.16
N PHE A 181 6.22 -6.76 -21.75
CA PHE A 181 5.20 -6.75 -22.80
C PHE A 181 3.82 -7.29 -22.42
N TYR A 182 3.48 -7.45 -21.13
CA TYR A 182 2.18 -7.98 -20.72
C TYR A 182 0.98 -7.23 -21.31
N TRP A 183 1.16 -5.93 -21.59
CA TRP A 183 0.16 -5.04 -22.17
C TRP A 183 -0.21 -5.33 -23.63
N THR A 184 0.49 -6.24 -24.33
CA THR A 184 0.14 -6.64 -25.70
C THR A 184 -0.96 -7.69 -25.75
N THR A 185 -1.26 -8.33 -24.60
CA THR A 185 -2.31 -9.34 -24.49
C THR A 185 -3.65 -8.66 -24.27
N GLN A 186 -4.71 -9.17 -24.90
CA GLN A 186 -6.06 -8.67 -24.68
C GLN A 186 -6.45 -8.90 -23.22
N PRO A 187 -6.88 -7.86 -22.48
CA PRO A 187 -7.33 -8.03 -21.11
C PRO A 187 -8.62 -8.86 -21.07
N PRO A 188 -8.89 -9.54 -19.94
CA PRO A 188 -10.11 -10.31 -19.77
C PRO A 188 -11.35 -9.41 -19.90
N GLU A 189 -12.43 -9.97 -20.45
CA GLU A 189 -13.70 -9.28 -20.52
C GLU A 189 -14.37 -9.24 -19.14
N VAL A 190 -14.84 -8.06 -18.76
CA VAL A 190 -15.48 -7.82 -17.46
C VAL A 190 -16.90 -7.32 -17.70
N ALA A 191 -17.86 -7.91 -16.99
CA ALA A 191 -19.25 -7.47 -17.06
C ALA A 191 -19.37 -6.01 -16.63
N GLN A 192 -20.19 -5.23 -17.34
CA GLN A 192 -20.45 -3.85 -16.93
C GLN A 192 -21.20 -3.81 -15.59
N PRO A 193 -20.75 -2.98 -14.64
CA PRO A 193 -21.45 -2.84 -13.37
C PRO A 193 -22.84 -2.22 -13.59
N SER A 194 -23.88 -2.88 -13.07
CA SER A 194 -25.28 -2.45 -13.18
C SER A 194 -25.82 -1.72 -11.94
N GLY A 195 -25.00 -1.58 -10.90
CA GLY A 195 -25.38 -0.96 -9.62
C GLY A 195 -25.47 0.57 -9.70
N GLN A 196 -26.35 1.15 -8.88
CA GLN A 196 -26.40 2.60 -8.66
C GLN A 196 -25.68 2.98 -7.35
N PRO A 197 -25.12 4.21 -7.27
CA PRO A 197 -24.56 4.71 -6.02
C PRO A 197 -25.60 4.68 -4.89
N VAL A 198 -25.22 4.12 -3.74
CA VAL A 198 -26.12 3.97 -2.59
C VAL A 198 -26.24 5.28 -1.80
N LEU A 199 -25.13 6.00 -1.66
CA LEU A 199 -25.05 7.27 -0.93
C LEU A 199 -25.24 8.43 -1.89
N SER A 200 -25.76 9.54 -1.38
CA SER A 200 -25.82 10.78 -2.17
C SER A 200 -24.39 11.24 -2.54
N PRO A 201 -24.19 11.94 -3.66
CA PRO A 201 -22.85 12.43 -4.04
C PRO A 201 -22.21 13.28 -2.94
N SER A 202 -20.90 13.15 -2.73
CA SER A 202 -20.12 14.14 -1.98
C SER A 202 -19.85 15.36 -2.88
N SER A 203 -19.64 16.53 -2.27
CA SER A 203 -19.19 17.71 -3.02
C SER A 203 -17.88 17.38 -3.74
N PHE A 204 -17.85 17.52 -5.06
CA PHE A 204 -16.63 17.36 -5.83
C PHE A 204 -15.79 18.63 -5.68
N VAL A 205 -14.78 18.57 -4.82
CA VAL A 205 -13.79 19.66 -4.69
C VAL A 205 -12.69 19.37 -5.70
N VAL A 206 -12.61 20.19 -6.74
CA VAL A 206 -11.48 20.17 -7.69
C VAL A 206 -10.25 20.68 -6.94
N GLU A 207 -9.25 19.83 -6.75
CA GLU A 207 -7.93 20.30 -6.29
C GLU A 207 -7.35 21.23 -7.36
N PRO A 208 -6.84 22.42 -7.00
CA PRO A 208 -6.20 23.30 -7.97
C PRO A 208 -4.97 22.59 -8.54
N THR A 209 -4.99 22.36 -9.86
CA THR A 209 -3.86 21.88 -10.67
C THR A 209 -2.65 22.78 -10.59
#